data_AF-A0A6V8PHV7-F1
#
_entry.id   AF-A0A6V8PHV7-F1
#
_cell.length_a   1.000
_cell.length_b   1.000
_cell.length_c   1.000
_cell.angle_alpha   90.00
_cell.angle_beta   90.00
_cell.angle_gamma   90.00
#
_symmetry.space_group_name_H-M   'P 1'
#
loop_
_entity.id
_entity.type
_entity.pdbx_description
1 polymer ?
#
loop_
_entity_poly.entity_id
_entity_poly.type
_entity_poly.pdbx_seq_one_letter_code
_entity_poly.pdbx_strand_id
1 'polypeptide(L)'
;NGAGRQEQRGVGASLSIIVLRELGMPEVEIGIIMSAIGTHEEENGSAVNPVSAALIIADKSDVHRSRVRNTDFSTFDIHDRVNYAAQRSFLRVDLAKKTLSLEIDIDTEISQVMEYFEIFLSRMVMCRRAAELLGCQFKLIINGVSLL
;
A
#
# COMPACT_ATOMS: atom_id res chain seq x y z
N ASN A 1 11.87 -2.70 23.71
CA ASN A 1 11.54 -3.91 22.91
C ASN A 1 11.24 -3.50 21.49
N GLY A 2 12.28 -3.20 20.71
CA GLY A 2 12.20 -2.79 19.31
C GLY A 2 12.58 -3.95 18.39
N ALA A 3 11.78 -5.02 18.39
CA ALA A 3 11.83 -6.00 17.32
C ALA A 3 11.18 -5.34 16.10
N GLY A 4 12.01 -4.78 15.23
CA GLY A 4 11.58 -3.97 14.09
C GLY A 4 10.71 -4.78 13.12
N ARG A 5 9.82 -4.08 12.40
CA ARG A 5 8.90 -4.57 11.35
C ARG A 5 9.52 -5.55 10.36
N GLN A 6 10.85 -5.63 10.31
CA GLN A 6 11.63 -6.51 9.45
C GLN A 6 11.51 -8.01 9.78
N GLU A 7 11.46 -8.40 11.06
CA GLU A 7 11.42 -9.81 11.48
C GLU A 7 10.02 -10.44 11.37
N GLN A 8 8.96 -9.62 11.45
CA GLN A 8 7.56 -10.07 11.38
C GLN A 8 7.18 -10.69 10.02
N ARG A 9 7.92 -10.37 8.95
CA ARG A 9 7.55 -10.67 7.55
C ARG A 9 7.79 -12.13 7.16
N GLY A 10 8.97 -12.66 7.46
CA GLY A 10 9.31 -14.06 7.18
C GLY A 10 8.45 -15.03 7.98
N VAL A 11 8.09 -14.64 9.20
CA VAL A 11 7.19 -15.40 10.09
C VAL A 11 5.74 -15.37 9.55
N GLY A 12 5.24 -14.22 9.12
CA GLY A 12 3.88 -14.09 8.57
C GLY A 12 3.66 -14.93 7.31
N ALA A 13 4.61 -14.92 6.37
CA ALA A 13 4.56 -15.76 5.17
C ALA A 13 4.63 -17.26 5.53
N SER A 14 5.54 -17.64 6.42
CA SER A 14 5.71 -19.04 6.86
C SER A 14 4.53 -19.57 7.68
N LEU A 15 3.76 -18.70 8.35
CA LEU A 15 2.53 -19.09 9.02
C LEU A 15 1.37 -19.23 8.01
N SER A 16 1.31 -18.34 7.02
CA SER A 16 0.26 -18.35 6.00
C SER A 16 0.26 -19.65 5.21
N ILE A 17 1.43 -20.18 4.82
CA ILE A 17 1.51 -21.46 4.09
C ILE A 17 0.97 -22.65 4.90
N ILE A 18 1.18 -22.66 6.22
CA ILE A 18 0.69 -23.72 7.11
C ILE A 18 -0.84 -23.69 7.12
N VAL A 19 -1.42 -22.52 7.40
CA VAL A 19 -2.87 -22.34 7.46
C VAL A 19 -3.54 -22.67 6.11
N LEU A 20 -2.98 -22.21 5.00
CA LEU A 20 -3.56 -22.46 3.67
C LEU A 20 -3.54 -23.95 3.31
N ARG A 21 -2.49 -24.68 3.69
CA ARG A 21 -2.41 -26.14 3.54
C ARG A 21 -3.43 -26.85 4.41
N GLU A 22 -3.57 -26.44 5.68
CA GLU A 22 -4.57 -27.01 6.60
C GLU A 22 -6.00 -26.80 6.10
N LEU A 23 -6.27 -25.69 5.42
CA LEU A 23 -7.56 -25.41 4.76
C LEU A 23 -7.76 -26.18 3.44
N GLY A 24 -6.78 -26.98 3.00
CA GLY A 24 -6.87 -27.80 1.79
C GLY A 24 -6.71 -27.03 0.48
N MET A 25 -6.11 -25.85 0.50
CA MET A 25 -5.86 -25.06 -0.71
C MET A 25 -4.85 -25.77 -1.63
N PRO A 26 -5.05 -25.77 -2.96
CA PRO A 26 -4.09 -26.36 -3.90
C PRO A 26 -2.71 -25.69 -3.84
N GLU A 27 -1.63 -26.48 -3.90
CA GLU A 27 -0.24 -25.99 -3.82
C GLU A 27 0.08 -24.90 -4.87
N VAL A 28 -0.53 -24.97 -6.05
CA VAL A 28 -0.36 -23.96 -7.11
C VAL A 28 -0.91 -22.59 -6.67
N GLU A 29 -2.08 -22.56 -6.02
CA GLU A 29 -2.69 -21.32 -5.53
C GLU A 29 -1.92 -20.77 -4.33
N ILE A 30 -1.47 -21.66 -3.44
CA ILE A 30 -0.57 -21.31 -2.34
C ILE A 30 0.70 -20.64 -2.90
N GLY A 31 1.31 -21.19 -3.95
CA GLY A 31 2.47 -20.60 -4.61
C GLY A 31 2.23 -19.18 -5.10
N ILE A 32 1.05 -18.89 -5.67
CA ILE A 32 0.65 -17.54 -6.12
C ILE A 32 0.55 -16.57 -4.94
N ILE A 33 -0.12 -16.98 -3.85
CA ILE A 33 -0.28 -16.17 -2.64
C ILE A 33 1.07 -15.90 -1.99
N MET A 34 1.89 -16.92 -1.83
CA MET A 34 3.23 -16.81 -1.25
C MET A 34 4.14 -15.90 -2.08
N SER A 35 4.05 -15.99 -3.41
CA SER A 35 4.73 -15.08 -4.33
C SER A 35 4.26 -13.63 -4.15
N ALA A 36 2.97 -13.39 -4.01
CA ALA A 36 2.42 -12.05 -3.74
C ALA A 36 2.92 -11.48 -2.40
N ILE A 37 2.85 -12.27 -1.32
CA ILE A 37 3.34 -11.88 0.00
C ILE A 37 4.85 -11.61 -0.05
N GLY A 38 5.65 -12.43 -0.74
CA GLY A 38 7.09 -12.24 -0.81
C GLY A 38 7.54 -11.00 -1.60
N THR A 39 6.68 -10.45 -2.47
CA THR A 39 7.08 -9.44 -3.47
C THR A 39 6.46 -8.05 -3.27
N HIS A 40 5.62 -7.84 -2.25
CA HIS A 40 4.91 -6.56 -2.05
C HIS A 40 5.64 -5.51 -1.19
N GLU A 41 6.90 -5.75 -0.83
CA GLU A 41 7.72 -4.86 0.02
C GLU A 41 8.39 -3.71 -0.74
N GLU A 42 8.59 -2.56 -0.09
CA GLU A 42 9.06 -1.32 -0.75
C GLU A 42 10.54 -1.36 -1.19
N GLU A 43 11.44 -1.96 -0.40
CA GLU A 43 12.88 -1.93 -0.69
C GLU A 43 13.28 -2.79 -1.88
N ASN A 44 12.62 -3.95 -2.05
CA ASN A 44 13.04 -4.98 -3.03
C ASN A 44 11.86 -5.62 -3.79
N GLY A 45 10.63 -5.17 -3.56
CA GLY A 45 9.44 -5.79 -4.12
C GLY A 45 9.14 -5.32 -5.55
N SER A 46 8.52 -6.21 -6.32
CA SER A 46 7.99 -5.91 -7.64
C SER A 46 6.82 -6.83 -7.93
N ALA A 47 5.79 -6.32 -8.61
CA ALA A 47 4.69 -7.18 -9.03
C ALA A 47 5.21 -8.21 -10.05
N VAL A 48 4.97 -9.49 -9.78
CA VAL A 48 5.39 -10.63 -10.63
C VAL A 48 4.21 -11.37 -11.26
N ASN A 49 3.01 -11.16 -10.74
CA ASN A 49 1.76 -11.71 -11.25
C ASN A 49 0.57 -10.78 -10.89
N PRO A 50 -0.63 -10.96 -11.48
CA PRO A 50 -1.78 -10.10 -11.22
C PRO A 50 -2.21 -10.02 -9.74
N VAL A 51 -2.09 -11.11 -8.98
CA VAL A 51 -2.42 -11.13 -7.54
C VAL A 51 -1.44 -10.27 -6.75
N SER A 52 -0.14 -10.39 -7.02
CA SER A 52 0.88 -9.54 -6.40
C SER A 52 0.70 -8.06 -6.76
N ALA A 53 0.33 -7.74 -8.01
CA ALA A 53 0.05 -6.37 -8.42
C ALA A 53 -1.14 -5.79 -7.63
N ALA A 54 -2.24 -6.54 -7.54
CA ALA A 54 -3.41 -6.14 -6.78
C ALA A 54 -3.08 -5.94 -5.29
N LEU A 55 -2.29 -6.84 -4.69
CA LEU A 55 -1.86 -6.74 -3.29
C LEU A 55 -1.02 -5.49 -3.05
N ILE A 56 -0.03 -5.22 -3.91
CA ILE A 56 0.81 -4.01 -3.83
C ILE A 56 -0.06 -2.76 -3.87
N ILE A 57 -0.96 -2.67 -4.85
CA ILE A 57 -1.84 -1.50 -4.98
C ILE A 57 -2.72 -1.35 -3.74
N ALA A 58 -3.31 -2.44 -3.23
CA ALA A 58 -4.17 -2.40 -2.04
C ALA A 58 -3.42 -1.96 -0.78
N ASP A 59 -2.23 -2.51 -0.52
CA ASP A 59 -1.43 -2.18 0.68
C ASP A 59 -0.86 -0.76 0.62
N LYS A 60 -0.27 -0.40 -0.52
CA LYS A 60 0.49 0.85 -0.68
C LYS A 60 -0.40 2.07 -0.93
N SER A 61 -1.66 1.88 -1.31
CA SER A 61 -2.64 2.97 -1.40
C SER A 61 -3.32 3.31 -0.06
N ASP A 62 -3.09 2.52 0.99
CA ASP A 62 -3.68 2.72 2.31
C ASP A 62 -2.96 3.84 3.11
N VAL A 63 -3.35 5.08 2.81
CA VAL A 63 -3.00 6.29 3.58
C VAL A 63 -4.30 6.90 4.09
N HIS A 64 -4.56 6.81 5.39
CA HIS A 64 -5.83 7.26 5.96
C HIS A 64 -5.71 7.54 7.46
N ARG A 65 -6.47 8.52 7.97
CA ARG A 65 -6.46 8.91 9.39
C ARG A 65 -6.68 7.75 10.37
N SER A 66 -7.51 6.78 10.01
CA SER A 66 -7.78 5.60 10.84
C SER A 66 -6.59 4.65 11.02
N ARG A 67 -5.51 4.83 10.25
CA ARG A 67 -4.24 4.09 10.43
C ARG A 67 -3.48 4.55 11.67
N VAL A 68 -3.71 5.78 12.11
CA VAL A 68 -3.04 6.37 13.27
C VAL A 68 -3.72 5.89 14.54
N ARG A 69 -3.03 5.00 15.26
CA ARG A 69 -3.49 4.47 16.56
C ARG A 69 -3.06 5.35 17.72
N ASN A 70 -2.01 6.14 17.53
CA ASN A 70 -1.53 7.08 18.52
C ASN A 70 -2.57 8.21 18.70
N THR A 71 -3.02 8.44 19.93
CA THR A 71 -3.99 9.48 20.25
C THR A 71 -3.33 10.77 20.73
N ASP A 72 -2.04 10.75 21.06
CA ASP A 72 -1.29 11.91 21.54
C ASP A 72 -0.57 12.60 20.37
N PHE A 73 -1.20 13.65 19.85
CA PHE A 73 -0.70 14.45 18.73
C PHE A 73 0.72 14.99 18.95
N SER A 74 1.12 15.26 20.20
CA SER A 74 2.46 15.82 20.50
C SER A 74 3.59 14.84 20.22
N THR A 75 3.27 13.55 20.10
CA THR A 75 4.23 12.46 19.90
C THR A 75 4.23 11.91 18.47
N PHE A 76 3.50 12.55 17.55
CA PHE A 76 3.38 12.09 16.17
C PHE A 76 4.71 12.18 15.43
N ASP A 77 5.11 11.09 14.79
CA ASP A 77 6.13 11.13 13.76
C ASP A 77 5.55 11.66 12.43
N ILE A 78 6.39 11.74 11.40
CA ILE A 78 5.97 12.23 10.08
C ILE A 78 4.93 11.30 9.42
N HIS A 79 4.97 9.99 9.69
CA HIS A 79 4.00 9.04 9.15
C HIS A 79 2.63 9.22 9.82
N ASP A 80 2.62 9.33 11.15
CA ASP A 80 1.42 9.58 11.91
C ASP A 80 0.79 10.90 11.48
N ARG A 81 1.59 11.97 11.34
CA ARG A 81 1.10 13.28 10.91
C ARG A 81 0.48 13.26 9.52
N VAL A 82 1.16 12.68 8.51
CA VAL A 82 0.62 12.58 7.15
C VAL A 82 -0.64 11.72 7.10
N ASN A 83 -0.65 10.55 7.75
CA ASN A 83 -1.84 9.72 7.81
C ASN A 83 -2.99 10.44 8.52
N TYR A 84 -2.70 11.15 9.61
CA TYR A 84 -3.71 11.87 10.36
C TYR A 84 -4.32 13.03 9.56
N ALA A 85 -3.51 13.71 8.75
CA ALA A 85 -3.93 14.76 7.82
C ALA A 85 -4.77 14.23 6.65
N ALA A 86 -4.63 12.96 6.27
CA ALA A 86 -5.42 12.33 5.21
C ALA A 86 -6.87 12.06 5.69
N GLN A 87 -7.73 13.09 5.55
CA GLN A 87 -9.13 13.06 5.99
C GLN A 87 -9.99 12.13 5.13
N ARG A 88 -9.63 11.97 3.85
CA ARG A 88 -10.25 11.02 2.93
C ARG A 88 -9.17 10.39 2.06
N SER A 89 -9.33 9.10 1.78
CA SER A 89 -8.48 8.37 0.85
C SER A 89 -9.31 7.30 0.15
N PHE A 90 -9.23 7.26 -1.18
CA PHE A 90 -10.04 6.36 -1.98
C PHE A 90 -9.30 5.94 -3.25
N LEU A 91 -9.22 4.62 -3.49
CA LEU A 91 -8.71 4.06 -4.73
C LEU A 91 -9.87 3.77 -5.69
N ARG A 92 -10.02 4.58 -6.74
CA ARG A 92 -11.02 4.39 -7.79
C ARG A 92 -10.49 3.47 -8.89
N VAL A 93 -11.29 2.48 -9.26
CA VAL A 93 -11.01 1.58 -10.39
C VAL A 93 -11.98 1.90 -11.54
N ASP A 94 -11.44 2.29 -12.70
CA ASP A 94 -12.19 2.47 -13.94
C ASP A 94 -11.74 1.41 -14.96
N LEU A 95 -12.57 0.38 -15.14
CA LEU A 95 -12.26 -0.74 -16.04
C LEU A 95 -12.25 -0.31 -17.51
N ALA A 96 -13.18 0.57 -17.91
CA ALA A 96 -13.30 1.00 -19.30
C ALA A 96 -12.10 1.83 -19.73
N LYS A 97 -11.62 2.72 -18.84
CA LYS A 97 -10.43 3.55 -19.07
C LYS A 97 -9.13 2.88 -18.64
N LYS A 98 -9.19 1.66 -18.08
CA LYS A 98 -8.06 0.94 -17.47
C LYS A 98 -7.23 1.83 -16.55
N THR A 99 -7.90 2.52 -15.62
CA THR A 99 -7.26 3.50 -14.73
C THR A 99 -7.51 3.15 -13.27
N LEU A 100 -6.48 3.29 -12.44
CA LEU A 100 -6.50 3.20 -10.99
C LEU A 100 -6.14 4.58 -10.43
N SER A 101 -7.08 5.29 -9.80
CA SER A 101 -6.85 6.64 -9.28
C SER A 101 -6.90 6.67 -7.77
N LEU A 102 -5.77 6.93 -7.12
CA LEU A 102 -5.73 7.17 -5.68
C LEU A 102 -6.05 8.65 -5.42
N GLU A 103 -7.21 8.91 -4.84
CA GLU A 103 -7.71 10.23 -4.47
C GLU A 103 -7.52 10.43 -2.96
N ILE A 104 -6.78 11.46 -2.55
CA ILE A 104 -6.51 11.78 -1.15
C ILE A 104 -6.85 13.25 -0.88
N ASP A 105 -7.61 13.49 0.18
CA ASP A 105 -7.84 14.82 0.72
C ASP A 105 -6.96 15.00 1.96
N ILE A 106 -5.96 15.87 1.87
CA ILE A 106 -4.98 16.18 2.92
C ILE A 106 -5.32 17.54 3.52
N ASP A 107 -5.49 17.55 4.83
CA ASP A 107 -5.57 18.75 5.65
C ASP A 107 -4.20 19.43 5.75
N THR A 108 -4.04 20.51 4.97
CA THR A 108 -2.78 21.25 4.86
C THR A 108 -2.45 22.10 6.10
N GLU A 109 -3.36 22.24 7.05
CA GLU A 109 -3.04 22.83 8.37
C GLU A 109 -2.27 21.83 9.24
N ILE A 110 -2.46 20.52 9.01
CA ILE A 110 -1.81 19.44 9.76
C ILE A 110 -0.52 18.96 9.07
N SER A 111 -0.56 18.76 7.76
CA SER A 111 0.60 18.25 7.00
C SER A 111 0.63 18.78 5.57
N GLN A 112 1.83 19.11 5.08
CA GLN A 112 1.99 19.61 3.72
C GLN A 112 2.00 18.45 2.71
N VAL A 113 1.52 18.70 1.48
CA VAL A 113 1.56 17.71 0.39
C VAL A 113 3.00 17.22 0.11
N MET A 114 4.00 18.08 0.32
CA MET A 114 5.40 17.67 0.19
C MET A 114 5.85 16.62 1.23
N GLU A 115 5.31 16.66 2.45
CA GLU A 115 5.61 15.65 3.47
C GLU A 115 5.01 14.29 3.10
N TYR A 116 3.85 14.28 2.42
CA TYR A 116 3.31 13.05 1.84
C TYR A 116 4.30 12.44 0.84
N PHE A 117 4.87 13.25 -0.06
CA PHE A 117 5.83 12.77 -1.03
C PHE A 117 7.14 12.28 -0.39
N GLU A 118 7.60 12.94 0.67
CA GLU A 118 8.82 12.54 1.38
C GLU A 118 8.74 11.08 1.88
N ILE A 119 7.57 10.64 2.33
CA ILE A 119 7.38 9.29 2.87
C ILE A 119 6.85 8.29 1.84
N PHE A 120 5.89 8.71 1.02
CA PHE A 120 5.07 7.78 0.24
C PHE A 120 5.40 7.75 -1.25
N LEU A 121 6.33 8.58 -1.75
CA LEU A 121 6.66 8.58 -3.18
C LEU A 121 7.13 7.21 -3.68
N SER A 122 7.98 6.50 -2.93
CA SER A 122 8.43 5.15 -3.29
C SER A 122 7.26 4.18 -3.46
N ARG A 123 6.28 4.25 -2.56
CA ARG A 123 5.03 3.47 -2.60
C ARG A 123 4.22 3.76 -3.84
N MET A 124 4.09 5.03 -4.21
CA MET A 124 3.33 5.44 -5.40
C MET A 124 4.00 5.00 -6.69
N VAL A 125 5.33 5.04 -6.75
CA VAL A 125 6.09 4.45 -7.86
C VAL A 125 5.85 2.94 -7.95
N MET A 126 5.76 2.25 -6.82
CA MET A 126 5.45 0.83 -6.77
C MET A 126 4.03 0.54 -7.26
N CYS A 127 3.02 1.30 -6.81
CA CYS A 127 1.64 1.22 -7.30
C CYS A 127 1.57 1.42 -8.82
N ARG A 128 2.31 2.40 -9.36
CA ARG A 128 2.38 2.65 -10.81
C ARG A 128 2.90 1.44 -11.59
N ARG A 129 4.03 0.86 -11.16
CA ARG A 129 4.60 -0.35 -11.79
C ARG A 129 3.66 -1.56 -11.68
N ALA A 130 3.00 -1.72 -10.54
CA ALA A 130 2.01 -2.78 -10.35
C ALA A 130 0.78 -2.61 -11.25
N ALA A 131 0.30 -1.37 -11.42
CA ALA A 131 -0.79 -1.06 -12.33
C ALA A 131 -0.43 -1.37 -13.79
N GLU A 132 0.81 -1.08 -14.20
CA GLU A 132 1.32 -1.41 -15.54
C GLU A 132 1.25 -2.91 -15.83
N LEU A 133 1.58 -3.77 -14.84
CA LEU A 133 1.44 -5.22 -14.97
C LEU A 133 -0.02 -5.65 -15.21
N LEU A 134 -0.98 -4.96 -14.60
CA LEU A 134 -2.41 -5.17 -14.82
C LEU A 134 -2.91 -4.57 -16.14
N GLY A 135 -2.04 -3.91 -16.92
CA GLY A 135 -2.41 -3.19 -18.13
C GLY A 135 -3.21 -1.92 -17.85
N CYS A 136 -3.06 -1.34 -16.66
CA CYS A 136 -3.73 -0.14 -16.19
C CYS A 136 -2.76 1.03 -15.98
N GLN A 137 -3.28 2.25 -16.06
CA GLN A 137 -2.57 3.45 -15.63
C GLN A 137 -2.88 3.75 -14.15
N PHE A 138 -1.85 4.01 -13.34
CA PHE A 138 -2.03 4.55 -12.00
C PHE A 138 -2.00 6.08 -12.03
N LYS A 139 -2.87 6.71 -11.25
CA LYS A 139 -2.94 8.17 -11.05
C LYS A 139 -2.98 8.52 -9.58
N LEU A 140 -2.28 9.57 -9.20
CA LEU A 140 -2.34 10.14 -7.85
C LEU A 140 -3.00 11.52 -7.92
N ILE A 141 -4.08 11.69 -7.16
CA ILE A 141 -4.83 12.93 -7.05
C ILE A 141 -4.83 13.34 -5.59
N ILE A 142 -4.25 14.51 -5.28
CA ILE A 142 -4.25 15.06 -3.92
C ILE A 142 -4.94 16.42 -3.95
N ASN A 143 -5.94 16.62 -3.10
CA ASN A 143 -6.73 17.85 -3.02
C ASN A 143 -7.26 18.30 -4.40
N GLY A 144 -7.71 17.33 -5.20
CA GLY A 144 -8.25 17.56 -6.55
C GLY A 144 -7.21 17.81 -7.66
N VAL A 145 -5.91 17.87 -7.34
CA VAL A 145 -4.84 18.07 -8.31
C VAL A 145 -4.24 16.73 -8.73
N SER A 146 -4.16 16.47 -10.03
CA SER A 146 -3.47 15.29 -10.59
C SER A 146 -1.96 15.51 -10.58
N LEU A 147 -1.21 14.61 -9.96
CA LEU A 147 0.24 14.74 -9.73
C LEU A 147 1.07 13.67 -10.45
N LEU A 148 0.47 12.50 -10.72
CA LEU A 148 1.01 11.37 -11.47
C LEU A 148 -0.07 10.80 -12.39
#